data_AF-A0A7J4VFW7-F1
#
_entry.id   AF-A0A7J4VFW7-F1
#
_cell.length_a   1.000
_cell.length_b   1.000
_cell.length_c   1.000
_cell.angle_alpha   90.00
_cell.angle_beta   90.00
_cell.angle_gamma   90.00
#
_symmetry.space_group_name_H-M   'P 1'
#
loop_
_entity.id
_entity.type
_entity.pdbx_description
1 polymer ?
#
loop_
_entity_poly.entity_id
_entity_poly.type
_entity_poly.pdbx_seq_one_letter_code
_entity_poly.pdbx_strand_id
1 'polypeptide(L)'
;MYGSYEDHANLFSDPTYFEGTKYSRAGIRKVAKNFYTNFYTTYHKFEVYSYEYYESDGSILIMAVEYQTTMNRKTGKSSSMEDMKRIDLIYQNGWKCFSKIHASLR
;
A
#
# COMPACT_ATOMS: atom_id res chain seq x y z
N MET A 1 -12.01 -2.80 15.97
CA MET A 1 -13.05 -2.34 15.02
C MET A 1 -13.06 -3.28 13.80
N TYR A 2 -14.22 -3.54 13.21
CA TYR A 2 -14.33 -4.29 11.95
C TYR A 2 -14.35 -3.26 10.83
N GLY A 3 -13.29 -3.19 10.03
CA GLY A 3 -13.09 -2.04 9.16
C GLY A 3 -14.14 -1.84 8.06
N SER A 4 -14.26 -0.59 7.60
CA SER A 4 -15.19 -0.14 6.56
C SER A 4 -14.62 -0.31 5.13
N TYR A 5 -15.39 0.14 4.14
CA TYR A 5 -14.92 0.26 2.75
C TYR A 5 -13.83 1.34 2.61
N GLU A 6 -13.96 2.47 3.31
CA GLU A 6 -12.91 3.50 3.36
C GLU A 6 -11.60 2.94 3.92
N ASP A 7 -11.65 2.06 4.94
CA ASP A 7 -10.47 1.42 5.54
C ASP A 7 -9.70 0.50 4.57
N HIS A 8 -10.31 0.03 3.47
CA HIS A 8 -9.56 -0.73 2.47
C HIS A 8 -8.92 0.16 1.41
N ALA A 9 -9.63 1.20 0.97
CA ALA A 9 -9.10 2.17 0.02
C ALA A 9 -7.90 2.91 0.64
N ASN A 10 -8.04 3.36 1.89
CA ASN A 10 -7.00 4.09 2.60
C ASN A 10 -5.80 3.22 2.96
N LEU A 11 -5.94 1.88 3.03
CA LEU A 11 -4.82 0.96 3.30
C LEU A 11 -3.68 1.15 2.29
N PHE A 12 -4.00 1.63 1.10
CA PHE A 12 -3.07 1.85 0.00
C PHE A 12 -2.99 3.31 -0.46
N SER A 13 -3.77 4.25 0.09
CA SER A 13 -3.78 5.65 -0.35
C SER A 13 -3.63 6.69 0.77
N ASP A 14 -3.86 6.33 2.03
CA ASP A 14 -3.72 7.24 3.17
C ASP A 14 -3.32 6.46 4.44
N PRO A 15 -2.02 6.39 4.77
CA PRO A 15 -1.53 5.70 5.96
C PRO A 15 -1.88 6.42 7.26
N THR A 16 -2.14 7.74 7.20
CA THR A 16 -2.49 8.55 8.39
C THR A 16 -3.92 8.26 8.86
N TYR A 17 -4.76 7.72 7.96
CA TYR A 17 -6.10 7.22 8.29
C TYR A 17 -6.10 6.11 9.37
N PHE A 18 -5.01 5.33 9.48
CA PHE A 18 -4.86 4.29 10.51
C PHE A 18 -4.13 4.76 11.75
N GLU A 19 -3.65 6.00 11.76
CA GLU A 19 -2.92 6.57 12.88
C GLU A 19 -3.85 6.69 14.10
N GLY A 20 -3.43 6.14 15.24
CA GLY A 20 -4.26 6.04 16.44
C GLY A 20 -5.34 4.96 16.43
N THR A 21 -5.57 4.27 15.31
CA THR A 21 -6.65 3.27 15.19
C THR A 21 -6.12 1.83 15.29
N LYS A 22 -6.47 1.11 16.36
CA LYS A 22 -6.08 -0.31 16.54
C LYS A 22 -7.04 -1.25 15.82
N TYR A 23 -6.56 -1.86 14.74
CA TYR A 23 -7.27 -2.96 14.06
C TYR A 23 -6.77 -4.31 14.60
N SER A 24 -7.70 -5.22 14.89
CA SER A 24 -7.32 -6.59 15.19
C SER A 24 -6.91 -7.31 13.89
N ARG A 25 -6.05 -8.32 13.99
CA ARG A 25 -5.69 -9.20 12.86
C ARG A 25 -6.93 -9.76 12.14
N ALA A 26 -7.99 -10.05 12.90
CA ALA A 26 -9.27 -10.49 12.35
C ALA A 26 -10.00 -9.39 11.58
N GLY A 27 -9.92 -8.14 12.03
CA GLY A 27 -10.48 -6.97 11.34
C GLY A 27 -9.83 -6.75 9.97
N ILE A 28 -8.50 -6.69 9.90
CA ILE A 28 -7.76 -6.54 8.64
C ILE A 28 -8.08 -7.68 7.66
N ARG A 29 -8.10 -8.94 8.14
CA ARG A 29 -8.48 -10.09 7.32
C ARG A 29 -9.89 -9.98 6.76
N LYS A 30 -10.85 -9.48 7.54
CA LYS A 30 -12.24 -9.30 7.10
C LYS A 30 -12.35 -8.25 5.99
N VAL A 31 -11.65 -7.13 6.15
CA VAL A 31 -11.60 -6.04 5.15
C VAL A 31 -10.97 -6.55 3.85
N ALA A 32 -9.80 -7.17 3.92
CA ALA A 32 -9.12 -7.75 2.75
C ALA A 32 -9.98 -8.83 2.07
N LYS A 33 -10.59 -9.74 2.83
CA LYS A 33 -11.49 -10.77 2.27
C LYS A 33 -12.67 -10.14 1.56
N ASN A 34 -13.27 -9.09 2.12
CA ASN A 34 -14.39 -8.39 1.50
C ASN A 34 -13.98 -7.71 0.19
N PHE A 35 -12.79 -7.09 0.14
CA PHE A 35 -12.26 -6.53 -1.09
C PHE A 35 -12.07 -7.60 -2.17
N TYR A 36 -11.30 -8.66 -1.91
CA TYR A 36 -11.04 -9.69 -2.93
C TYR A 36 -12.30 -10.46 -3.37
N THR A 37 -13.33 -10.50 -2.54
CA THR A 37 -14.65 -11.08 -2.90
C THR A 37 -15.40 -10.21 -3.91
N ASN A 38 -15.25 -8.89 -3.85
CA ASN A 38 -16.03 -7.95 -4.66
C ASN A 38 -15.23 -7.31 -5.80
N PHE A 39 -13.91 -7.31 -5.72
CA PHE A 39 -13.01 -6.65 -6.67
C PHE A 39 -11.89 -7.59 -7.10
N TYR A 40 -11.27 -7.28 -8.23
CA TYR A 40 -10.01 -7.88 -8.65
C TYR A 40 -9.13 -6.81 -9.32
N THR A 41 -7.83 -6.95 -9.15
CA THR A 41 -6.85 -6.05 -9.77
C THR A 41 -6.66 -6.43 -11.23
N THR A 42 -6.86 -5.48 -12.13
CA THR A 42 -6.67 -5.67 -13.58
C THR A 42 -5.33 -5.11 -14.05
N TYR A 43 -4.76 -4.17 -13.31
CA TYR A 43 -3.48 -3.57 -13.59
C TYR A 43 -2.79 -3.19 -12.29
N HIS A 44 -1.49 -3.48 -12.20
CA HIS A 44 -0.65 -3.12 -11.07
C HIS A 44 0.78 -2.90 -11.56
N LYS A 45 1.34 -1.72 -11.30
CA LYS A 45 2.71 -1.34 -11.67
C LYS A 45 3.32 -0.51 -10.56
N PHE A 46 4.60 -0.75 -10.28
CA PHE A 46 5.44 0.19 -9.56
C PHE A 46 6.36 0.90 -10.54
N GLU A 47 6.49 2.21 -10.40
CA GLU A 47 7.47 3.01 -11.13
C GLU A 47 8.41 3.67 -10.12
N VAL A 48 9.70 3.34 -10.20
CA VAL A 48 10.70 3.93 -9.32
C VAL A 48 10.97 5.36 -9.78
N TYR A 49 10.65 6.32 -8.91
CA TYR A 49 10.89 7.73 -9.13
C TYR A 49 12.31 8.12 -8.71
N SER A 50 12.76 7.64 -7.55
CA SER A 50 14.11 7.87 -7.05
C SER A 50 14.58 6.76 -6.13
N TYR A 51 15.88 6.67 -5.93
CA TYR A 51 16.49 5.85 -4.89
C TYR A 51 17.71 6.53 -4.29
N GLU A 52 17.99 6.24 -3.02
CA GLU A 52 19.15 6.71 -2.27
C GLU A 52 19.80 5.52 -1.56
N TYR A 53 21.13 5.44 -1.57
CA TYR A 53 21.89 4.43 -0.86
C TYR A 53 22.60 5.06 0.34
N TYR A 54 22.40 4.48 1.52
CA TYR A 54 23.04 4.93 2.75
C TYR A 54 24.21 4.00 3.08
N GLU A 55 25.43 4.46 2.84
CA GLU A 55 26.64 3.68 3.11
C GLU A 55 26.80 3.29 4.59
N SER A 56 26.30 4.13 5.50
CA SER A 56 26.46 3.93 6.95
C SER A 56 25.83 2.64 7.47
N ASP A 57 24.74 2.18 6.86
CA ASP A 57 24.02 0.98 7.27
C ASP A 57 23.71 0.02 6.11
N GLY A 58 24.19 0.32 4.89
CA GLY A 58 23.98 -0.48 3.69
C GLY A 58 22.52 -0.53 3.25
N SER A 59 21.69 0.44 3.66
CA SER A 59 20.29 0.50 3.28
C SER A 59 20.06 1.25 1.96
N ILE A 60 18.97 0.91 1.27
CA ILE A 60 18.51 1.60 0.07
C ILE A 60 17.10 2.11 0.35
N LEU A 61 16.88 3.41 0.22
CA LEU A 61 15.55 4.01 0.19
C LEU A 61 15.11 4.14 -1.27
N ILE A 62 13.90 3.72 -1.58
CA ILE A 62 13.30 3.83 -2.90
C ILE A 62 11.99 4.59 -2.77
N MET A 63 11.82 5.64 -3.56
CA MET A 63 10.52 6.28 -3.76
C MET A 63 9.93 5.72 -5.05
N ALA A 64 8.77 5.10 -4.96
CA ALA A 64 8.07 4.51 -6.11
C ALA A 64 6.62 4.96 -6.14
N VAL A 65 6.09 5.17 -7.33
CA VAL A 65 4.67 5.39 -7.55
C VAL A 65 4.01 4.04 -7.83
N GLU A 66 2.99 3.70 -7.06
CA GLU A 66 2.12 2.56 -7.28
C GLU A 66 0.93 3.00 -8.14
N TYR A 67 0.76 2.36 -9.29
CA TYR A 67 -0.43 2.47 -10.11
C TYR A 67 -1.24 1.19 -9.97
N GLN A 68 -2.50 1.30 -9.56
CA GLN A 68 -3.37 0.14 -9.43
C GLN A 68 -4.75 0.42 -10.03
N THR A 69 -5.25 -0.48 -10.88
CA THR A 69 -6.63 -0.49 -11.35
C THR A 69 -7.34 -1.72 -10.83
N THR A 70 -8.51 -1.50 -10.25
CA THR A 70 -9.38 -2.54 -9.71
C THR A 70 -10.70 -2.52 -10.45
N MET A 71 -11.30 -3.70 -10.66
CA MET A 71 -12.62 -3.84 -11.26
C MET A 71 -13.56 -4.53 -10.29
N ASN A 72 -14.75 -3.96 -10.12
CA ASN A 72 -15.81 -4.58 -9.35
C ASN A 72 -16.37 -5.80 -10.12
N ARG A 73 -16.33 -6.97 -9.48
CA ARG A 73 -16.76 -8.25 -10.08
C ARG A 73 -18.24 -8.29 -10.46
N LYS A 74 -19.09 -7.53 -9.75
CA LYS A 74 -20.54 -7.53 -9.98
C LYS A 74 -20.98 -6.49 -11.00
N THR A 75 -20.39 -5.29 -10.94
CA THR A 75 -20.83 -4.15 -11.75
C THR A 75 -19.96 -3.90 -12.97
N GLY A 76 -18.78 -4.53 -13.06
CA GLY A 76 -17.81 -4.27 -14.12
C GLY A 76 -17.15 -2.89 -14.05
N LYS A 77 -17.51 -2.05 -13.07
CA LYS A 77 -16.93 -0.71 -12.93
C LYS A 77 -15.47 -0.80 -12.50
N SER A 78 -14.63 -0.05 -13.20
CA SER A 78 -13.21 0.09 -12.87
C SER A 78 -12.94 1.33 -12.03
N SER A 79 -11.93 1.26 -11.17
CA SER A 79 -11.38 2.40 -10.44
C SER A 79 -9.87 2.30 -10.40
N SER A 80 -9.18 3.41 -10.66
CA SER A 80 -7.72 3.50 -10.66
C SER A 80 -7.24 4.39 -9.51
N MET A 81 -6.09 4.04 -8.96
CA MET A 81 -5.36 4.85 -7.98
C MET A 81 -3.91 5.01 -8.41
N GLU A 82 -3.33 6.11 -7.96
CA GLU A 82 -1.90 6.43 -8.02
C GLU A 82 -1.49 6.84 -6.60
N ASP A 83 -0.44 6.23 -6.06
CA ASP A 83 0.05 6.56 -4.72
C ASP A 83 1.57 6.49 -4.61
N MET A 84 2.16 7.39 -3.82
CA MET A 84 3.60 7.43 -3.59
C MET A 84 4.00 6.57 -2.39
N LYS A 85 4.84 5.58 -2.65
CA LYS A 85 5.40 4.67 -1.65
C LYS A 85 6.86 4.99 -1.40
N ARG A 86 7.21 5.03 -0.12
CA ARG A 86 8.59 4.87 0.34
C ARG A 86 8.85 3.41 0.64
N ILE A 87 9.90 2.85 0.07
CA ILE A 87 10.33 1.47 0.26
C ILE A 87 11.75 1.51 0.84
N ASP A 88 11.90 1.08 2.07
CA ASP A 88 13.21 0.93 2.72
C ASP A 88 13.68 -0.52 2.55
N LEU A 89 14.79 -0.71 1.84
CA LEU A 89 15.51 -1.98 1.75
C LEU A 89 16.68 -1.96 2.73
N ILE A 90 16.64 -2.83 3.73
CA ILE A 90 17.67 -2.90 4.78
C ILE A 90 18.37 -4.25 4.68
N TYR A 91 19.71 -4.23 4.64
CA TYR A 91 20.50 -5.45 4.67
C TYR A 91 20.72 -5.93 6.11
N GLN A 92 20.06 -7.02 6.50
CA GLN A 92 20.22 -7.66 7.81
C GLN A 92 20.14 -9.18 7.65
N ASN A 93 21.30 -9.82 7.38
CA ASN A 93 21.39 -11.23 7.00
C ASN A 93 20.51 -11.56 5.78
N GLY A 94 20.47 -10.64 4.81
CA GLY A 94 19.57 -10.66 3.65
C GLY A 94 18.83 -9.34 3.47
N TRP A 95 18.24 -9.13 2.29
CA TRP A 95 17.45 -7.93 1.99
C TRP A 95 16.06 -8.04 2.62
N LYS A 96 15.73 -7.09 3.51
CA LYS A 96 14.39 -6.92 4.06
C LYS A 96 13.75 -5.68 3.45
N CYS A 97 12.50 -5.81 3.02
CA CYS A 97 11.73 -4.73 2.42
C CYS A 97 10.66 -4.24 3.40
N PHE A 98 10.63 -2.94 3.65
CA PHE A 98 9.58 -2.27 4.40
C PHE A 98 8.98 -1.19 3.53
N SER A 99 7.68 -1.28 3.24
CA SER A 99 6.96 -0.19 2.59
C SER A 99 6.26 0.67 3.63
N LYS A 100 6.39 1.98 3.48
CA LYS A 100 5.57 2.98 4.17
C LYS A 100 4.97 3.87 3.11
N ILE A 101 3.68 4.14 3.21
CA ILE A 101 3.05 5.14 2.36
C ILE A 101 3.56 6.50 2.85
N HIS A 102 4.00 7.35 1.92
CA HIS A 102 4.29 8.72 2.29
C HIS A 102 2.99 9.50 2.14
N ALA A 103 2.42 10.01 3.23
CA ALA A 103 1.30 10.94 3.13
C ALA A 103 1.73 12.07 2.18
N SER A 104 0.99 12.27 1.09
CA SER A 104 1.32 13.22 0.04
C SER A 104 1.55 14.60 0.66
N LEU A 105 2.67 15.25 0.30
CA LEU A 105 2.83 16.69 0.50
C LEU A 105 1.71 17.37 -0.29
N ARG A 106 0.73 17.94 0.42
CA ARG A 106 -0.11 18.99 -0.14
C ARG A 106 0.73 20.22 -0.44
#